data_AF-A0A954EX25-F1
#
_entry.id   AF-A0A954EX25-F1
#
_cell.length_a   1.000
_cell.length_b   1.000
_cell.length_c   1.000
_cell.angle_alpha   90.00
_cell.angle_beta   90.00
_cell.angle_gamma   90.00
#
_symmetry.space_group_name_H-M   'P 1'
#
loop_
_entity.id
_entity.type
_entity.pdbx_description
1 polymer ?
#
loop_
_entity_poly.entity_id
_entity_poly.type
_entity_poly.pdbx_seq_one_letter_code
_entity_poly.pdbx_strand_id
1 'polypeptide(L)'
;RRLLISSQTKWLRLGAVLGVGALIFGVLISLFKLTQWLVDPQFVMVPGWISLFLGLMFFGGLNSLFLSIILEYLGVLVSRSLGKPTYFIVDRSSDKILLQAFEMDREREKALVTT
;
A
#
# COMPACT_ATOMS: atom_id res chain seq x y z
N ARG A 1 14.44 -15.52 -14.39
CA ARG A 1 13.21 -15.40 -13.56
C ARG A 1 13.45 -14.54 -12.29
N ARG A 2 13.84 -13.27 -12.41
CA ARG A 2 14.27 -12.45 -11.23
C ARG A 2 13.74 -11.00 -11.17
N LEU A 3 12.71 -10.66 -11.93
CA LEU A 3 12.17 -9.28 -11.98
C LEU A 3 10.80 -9.07 -11.32
N LEU A 4 10.11 -10.12 -10.85
CA LEU A 4 8.76 -9.98 -10.26
C LEU A 4 8.78 -9.47 -8.80
N ILE A 5 9.95 -9.34 -8.17
CA ILE A 5 10.07 -8.98 -6.74
C ILE A 5 10.29 -7.47 -6.52
N SER A 6 10.60 -6.66 -7.55
CA SER A 6 10.72 -5.20 -7.35
C SER A 6 9.39 -4.45 -7.42
N SER A 7 8.30 -5.09 -7.87
CA SER A 7 6.95 -4.49 -7.97
C SER A 7 6.07 -4.75 -6.73
N GLN A 8 6.65 -4.82 -5.53
CA GLN A 8 5.93 -5.18 -4.30
C GLN A 8 5.02 -4.06 -3.74
N THR A 9 5.00 -2.87 -4.36
CA THR A 9 4.06 -1.79 -4.02
C THR A 9 2.68 -1.97 -4.66
N LYS A 10 2.53 -2.80 -5.71
CA LYS A 10 1.23 -3.05 -6.35
C LYS A 10 0.29 -3.91 -5.49
N TRP A 11 0.82 -4.88 -4.77
CA TRP A 11 0.03 -5.75 -3.89
C TRP A 11 -0.53 -4.98 -2.69
N LEU A 12 0.22 -4.01 -2.17
CA LEU A 12 -0.20 -3.20 -1.04
C LEU A 12 -1.39 -2.27 -1.39
N ARG A 13 -1.39 -1.70 -2.60
CA ARG A 13 -2.50 -0.87 -3.10
C ARG A 13 -3.79 -1.66 -3.38
N LEU A 14 -3.70 -2.99 -3.50
CA LEU A 14 -4.87 -3.82 -3.78
C LEU A 14 -5.87 -3.81 -2.63
N GLY A 15 -5.40 -3.79 -1.38
CA GLY A 15 -6.26 -3.71 -0.19
C GLY A 15 -7.09 -2.43 -0.16
N ALA A 16 -6.47 -1.28 -0.41
CA ALA A 16 -7.17 0.01 -0.49
C ALA A 16 -8.22 0.04 -1.61
N VAL A 17 -7.90 -0.49 -2.79
CA VAL A 17 -8.85 -0.56 -3.91
C VAL A 17 -10.04 -1.46 -3.58
N LEU A 18 -9.81 -2.59 -2.91
CA LEU A 18 -10.89 -3.50 -2.50
C LEU A 18 -11.83 -2.85 -1.46
N GLY A 19 -11.30 -2.15 -0.46
CA GLY A 19 -12.11 -1.45 0.53
C GLY A 19 -12.95 -0.32 -0.07
N VAL A 20 -12.31 0.51 -0.89
CA VAL A 20 -13.02 1.60 -1.58
C VAL A 20 -14.07 1.04 -2.54
N GLY A 21 -13.76 -0.04 -3.26
CA GLY A 21 -14.71 -0.74 -4.11
C GLY A 21 -15.91 -1.27 -3.32
N ALA A 22 -15.66 -1.94 -2.19
CA ALA A 22 -16.71 -2.45 -1.31
C ALA A 22 -17.59 -1.33 -0.72
N LEU A 23 -16.99 -0.20 -0.34
CA LEU A 23 -17.72 0.97 0.14
C LEU A 23 -18.65 1.53 -0.96
N ILE A 24 -18.13 1.75 -2.17
CA ILE A 24 -18.91 2.27 -3.29
C ILE A 24 -20.08 1.32 -3.61
N PHE A 25 -19.81 0.01 -3.61
CA PHE A 25 -20.85 -1.00 -3.83
C PHE A 25 -21.93 -0.96 -2.75
N GLY A 26 -21.54 -0.85 -1.47
CA GLY A 26 -22.48 -0.74 -0.35
C GLY A 26 -23.34 0.53 -0.42
N VAL A 27 -22.74 1.67 -0.78
CA VAL A 27 -23.46 2.94 -0.97
C VAL A 27 -24.45 2.85 -2.14
N LEU A 28 -24.04 2.28 -3.28
CA LEU A 28 -24.92 2.11 -4.44
C LEU A 28 -26.14 1.22 -4.14
N ILE A 29 -25.92 0.08 -3.49
CA ILE A 29 -27.01 -0.84 -3.12
C ILE A 29 -27.94 -0.16 -2.10
N SER A 30 -27.38 0.56 -1.13
CA SER A 30 -28.14 1.32 -0.14
C SER A 30 -29.02 2.39 -0.79
N LEU A 31 -28.46 3.20 -1.70
CA LEU A 31 -29.21 4.19 -2.47
C LEU A 31 -30.32 3.54 -3.31
N PHE A 32 -30.00 2.43 -4.00
CA PHE A 32 -30.99 1.72 -4.81
C PHE A 32 -32.18 1.27 -3.97
N LYS A 33 -31.93 0.64 -2.81
CA LYS A 33 -32.99 0.22 -1.89
C LYS A 33 -33.77 1.40 -1.29
N LEU A 34 -33.10 2.52 -1.03
CA LEU A 34 -33.76 3.74 -0.56
C LEU A 34 -34.70 4.34 -1.63
N THR A 35 -34.28 4.36 -2.91
CA THR A 35 -35.14 4.84 -4.01
C THR A 35 -36.35 3.95 -4.24
N GLN A 36 -36.18 2.63 -4.14
CA GLN A 36 -37.27 1.66 -4.24
C GLN A 36 -38.33 1.88 -3.15
N TRP A 37 -37.90 2.18 -1.92
CA TRP A 37 -38.82 2.52 -0.83
C TRP A 37 -39.63 3.80 -1.10
N LEU A 38 -39.00 4.80 -1.72
CA LEU A 38 -39.61 6.10 -1.99
C LEU A 38 -40.67 6.03 -3.10
N VAL A 39 -40.45 5.19 -4.12
CA VAL A 39 -41.32 5.08 -5.29
C VAL A 39 -42.46 4.08 -5.07
N ASP A 40 -42.21 2.97 -4.37
CA ASP A 40 -43.19 1.89 -4.22
C ASP A 40 -43.30 1.37 -2.78
N PRO A 41 -43.99 2.09 -1.88
CA PRO A 41 -44.13 1.70 -0.47
C PRO A 41 -44.87 0.37 -0.27
N GLN A 42 -45.63 -0.09 -1.27
CA GLN A 42 -46.53 -1.25 -1.17
C GLN A 42 -45.80 -2.60 -1.28
N PHE A 43 -44.56 -2.63 -1.78
CA PHE A 43 -43.73 -3.84 -1.84
C PHE A 43 -43.09 -4.23 -0.51
N VAL A 44 -43.21 -3.38 0.52
CA VAL A 44 -42.57 -3.59 1.82
C VAL A 44 -43.50 -4.41 2.72
N MET A 45 -43.33 -5.73 2.66
CA MET A 45 -44.12 -6.69 3.46
C MET A 45 -43.86 -6.57 4.97
N VAL A 46 -42.75 -5.96 5.40
CA VAL A 46 -42.37 -5.78 6.81
C VAL A 46 -41.77 -4.39 7.07
N PRO A 47 -42.38 -3.56 7.94
CA PRO A 47 -41.83 -2.25 8.29
C PRO A 47 -40.49 -2.38 9.04
N GLY A 48 -39.53 -1.52 8.73
CA GLY A 48 -38.21 -1.46 9.40
C GLY A 48 -37.09 -2.29 8.76
N TRP A 49 -37.38 -3.12 7.76
CA TRP A 49 -36.33 -3.90 7.07
C TRP A 49 -35.31 -3.00 6.34
N ILE A 50 -35.77 -1.89 5.77
CA ILE A 50 -34.93 -0.96 5.01
C ILE A 50 -33.96 -0.21 5.91
N SER A 51 -34.40 0.25 7.10
CA SER A 51 -33.50 0.93 8.05
C SER A 51 -32.46 -0.02 8.63
N LEU A 52 -32.83 -1.27 8.90
CA LEU A 52 -31.89 -2.32 9.29
C LEU A 52 -30.85 -2.56 8.20
N PHE A 53 -31.29 -2.71 6.95
CA PHE A 53 -30.41 -2.94 5.80
C PHE A 53 -29.48 -1.75 5.53
N LEU A 54 -29.99 -0.51 5.60
CA LEU A 54 -29.20 0.71 5.50
C LEU A 54 -28.13 0.78 6.58
N GLY A 55 -28.48 0.50 7.83
CA GLY A 55 -27.54 0.46 8.95
C GLY A 55 -26.44 -0.57 8.71
N LEU A 56 -26.81 -1.79 8.32
CA LEU A 56 -25.86 -2.87 8.05
C LEU A 56 -24.88 -2.51 6.91
N MET A 57 -25.38 -1.95 5.81
CA MET A 57 -24.53 -1.56 4.68
C MET A 57 -23.63 -0.37 5.03
N PHE A 58 -24.14 0.62 5.79
CA PHE A 58 -23.35 1.77 6.22
C PHE A 58 -22.20 1.34 7.15
N PHE A 59 -22.51 0.64 8.24
CA PHE A 59 -21.48 0.17 9.16
C PHE A 59 -20.58 -0.89 8.53
N GLY A 60 -21.11 -1.77 7.67
CA GLY A 60 -20.32 -2.75 6.93
C GLY A 60 -19.32 -2.12 5.97
N GLY A 61 -19.74 -1.11 5.21
CA GLY A 61 -18.85 -0.34 4.33
C GLY A 61 -17.78 0.43 5.12
N LEU A 62 -18.17 1.05 6.25
CA LEU A 62 -17.24 1.75 7.14
C LEU A 62 -16.18 0.80 7.73
N ASN A 63 -16.59 -0.39 8.20
CA ASN A 63 -15.66 -1.40 8.71
C ASN A 63 -14.71 -1.91 7.60
N SER A 64 -15.22 -2.09 6.38
CA SER A 64 -14.40 -2.51 5.22
C SER A 64 -13.32 -1.48 4.85
N LEU A 65 -13.64 -0.19 4.95
CA LEU A 65 -12.65 0.88 4.80
C LEU A 65 -11.54 0.78 5.85
N PHE A 66 -11.89 0.63 7.12
CA PHE A 66 -10.90 0.50 8.19
C PHE A 66 -10.03 -0.75 8.03
N LEU A 67 -10.63 -1.89 7.69
CA LEU A 67 -9.89 -3.12 7.40
C LEU A 67 -8.86 -2.92 6.29
N SER A 68 -9.21 -2.16 5.25
CA SER A 68 -8.34 -1.94 4.11
C SER A 68 -7.11 -1.09 4.45
N ILE A 69 -7.31 -0.06 5.28
CA ILE A 69 -6.21 0.75 5.82
C ILE A 69 -5.32 -0.13 6.70
N ILE A 70 -5.91 -0.90 7.63
CA ILE A 70 -5.14 -1.78 8.53
C ILE A 70 -4.31 -2.81 7.73
N LEU A 71 -4.88 -3.37 6.67
CA LEU A 71 -4.21 -4.35 5.82
C LEU A 71 -3.00 -3.75 5.08
N GLU A 72 -3.12 -2.50 4.62
CA GLU A 72 -2.01 -1.74 4.02
C GLU A 72 -0.87 -1.55 5.02
N TYR A 73 -1.17 -1.11 6.25
CA TYR A 73 -0.16 -0.96 7.30
C TYR A 73 0.49 -2.28 7.68
N LEU A 74 -0.30 -3.35 7.81
CA LEU A 74 0.21 -4.68 8.16
C LEU A 74 1.16 -5.20 7.08
N GLY A 75 0.84 -5.00 5.81
CA GLY A 75 1.72 -5.40 4.70
C GLY A 75 3.07 -4.67 4.70
N VAL A 76 3.08 -3.39 5.06
CA VAL A 76 4.34 -2.63 5.26
C VAL A 76 5.13 -3.19 6.43
N LEU A 77 4.45 -3.45 7.56
CA LEU A 77 5.09 -3.96 8.76
C LEU A 77 5.74 -5.33 8.53
N VAL A 78 5.02 -6.24 7.88
CA VAL A 78 5.54 -7.57 7.51
C VAL A 78 6.72 -7.44 6.54
N SER A 79 6.64 -6.54 5.56
CA SER A 79 7.74 -6.29 4.62
C SER A 79 9.01 -5.78 5.31
N ARG A 80 8.87 -5.00 6.38
CA ARG A 80 9.98 -4.56 7.24
C ARG A 80 10.49 -5.68 8.14
N SER A 81 9.58 -6.47 8.72
CA SER A 81 9.92 -7.62 9.58
C SER A 81 10.69 -8.70 8.84
N LEU A 82 10.41 -8.89 7.53
CA LEU A 82 11.14 -9.84 6.67
C LEU A 82 12.57 -9.40 6.31
N GLY A 83 13.07 -8.28 6.85
CA GLY A 83 14.51 -8.04 6.97
C GLY A 83 15.27 -7.85 5.65
N LYS A 84 14.65 -7.25 4.63
CA LYS A 84 15.39 -6.85 3.43
C LYS A 84 16.47 -5.85 3.85
N PRO A 85 17.78 -6.17 3.67
CA PRO A 85 18.84 -5.31 4.17
C PRO A 85 18.76 -3.93 3.52
N THR A 86 18.80 -2.86 4.34
CA THR A 86 18.68 -1.46 3.89
C THR A 86 19.78 -1.06 2.92
N TYR A 87 20.94 -1.70 3.03
CA TYR A 87 22.06 -1.53 2.12
C TYR A 87 22.83 -2.85 2.04
N PHE A 88 23.41 -3.09 0.87
CA PHE A 88 24.45 -4.10 0.71
C PHE A 88 25.79 -3.40 0.79
N ILE A 89 26.65 -3.87 1.70
CA ILE A 89 28.06 -3.49 1.69
C ILE A 89 28.69 -4.22 0.51
N VAL A 90 29.02 -3.47 -0.54
CA VAL A 90 29.79 -4.00 -1.66
C VAL A 90 31.25 -3.80 -1.34
N ASP A 91 31.97 -4.91 -1.11
CA ASP A 91 33.42 -4.86 -0.99
C ASP A 91 34.00 -4.46 -2.36
N ARG A 92 34.62 -3.27 -2.41
CA ARG A 92 35.29 -2.74 -3.60
C ARG A 92 36.81 -2.77 -3.47
N SER A 93 37.36 -3.50 -2.50
CA SER A 93 38.81 -3.65 -2.29
C SER A 93 39.55 -4.13 -3.55
N SER A 94 38.90 -4.96 -4.39
CA SER A 94 39.50 -5.49 -5.63
C SER A 94 39.41 -4.54 -6.84
N ASP A 95 38.73 -3.39 -6.70
CA ASP A 95 38.45 -2.52 -7.84
C ASP A 95 39.68 -1.67 -8.22
N LYS A 96 40.45 -2.19 -9.19
CA LYS A 96 41.75 -1.63 -9.62
C LYS A 96 41.67 -0.17 -10.07
N ILE A 97 40.54 0.24 -10.65
CA ILE A 97 40.32 1.61 -11.15
C ILE A 97 40.23 2.59 -9.98
N LEU A 98 39.54 2.20 -8.90
CA LEU A 98 39.42 3.03 -7.69
C LEU A 98 40.76 3.12 -6.96
N LEU A 99 41.51 2.02 -6.88
CA LEU A 99 42.84 2.02 -6.26
C LEU A 99 43.80 2.98 -6.98
N GLN A 100 43.85 2.95 -8.32
CA GLN A 100 44.66 3.88 -9.09
C GLN A 100 44.25 5.34 -8.89
N ALA A 101 42.95 5.61 -8.82
CA ALA A 101 42.45 6.97 -8.56
C ALA A 101 42.89 7.47 -7.17
N PHE A 102 42.80 6.63 -6.13
CA PHE A 102 43.26 6.97 -4.77
C PHE A 102 44.78 7.14 -4.69
N GLU A 103 45.57 6.36 -5.42
CA GLU A 103 47.02 6.50 -5.49
C GLU A 103 47.42 7.83 -6.15
N MET A 104 46.77 8.20 -7.25
CA MET A 104 47.04 9.47 -7.93
C MET A 104 46.70 10.69 -7.07
N ASP A 105 45.59 10.66 -6.33
CA ASP A 105 45.23 11.76 -5.41
C ASP A 105 46.22 11.86 -4.24
N ARG A 106 46.69 10.73 -3.71
CA ARG A 106 47.68 10.70 -2.63
C ARG A 106 49.03 11.28 -3.08
N GLU A 107 49.43 11.04 -4.33
CA GLU A 107 50.64 11.62 -4.91
C GLU A 107 50.49 13.14 -5.17
N ARG A 108 49.30 13.60 -5.57
CA ARG A 108 48.99 15.04 -5.70
C ARG A 108 49.04 15.76 -4.35
N GLU A 109 48.48 15.15 -3.30
CA GLU A 109 48.48 15.73 -1.96
C GLU A 109 49.90 15.86 -1.40
N LYS A 110 50.75 14.83 -1.58
CA LYS A 110 52.16 14.92 -1.22
C LYS A 110 52.90 16.03 -1.97
N ALA A 111 52.65 16.19 -3.27
CA ALA A 111 53.27 17.22 -4.08
C ALA A 111 52.88 18.65 -3.65
N LEU A 112 51.65 18.84 -3.15
CA LEU A 112 51.18 20.13 -2.62
C LEU A 112 51.76 20.47 -1.25
N VAL A 113 52.08 19.46 -0.43
CA VAL A 113 52.63 19.66 0.93
C VAL A 113 54.15 19.90 0.91
N THR A 114 54.85 19.47 -0.15
CA THR A 114 56.30 19.68 -0.30
C THR A 114 56.69 21.01 -0.98
N THR A 115 55.71 21.86 -1.33
CA THR A 115 55.94 23.19 -1.91
C THR A 115 55.70 24.27 -0.85
#